data_AF-A0A1I3KTU3-F1
#
_entry.id   AF-A0A1I3KTU3-F1
#
_cell.length_a   1.000
_cell.length_b   1.000
_cell.length_c   1.000
_cell.angle_alpha   90.00
_cell.angle_beta   90.00
_cell.angle_gamma   90.00
#
_symmetry.space_group_name_H-M   'P 1'
#
loop_
_entity.id
_entity.type
_entity.pdbx_description
1 polymer ?
#
loop_
_entity_poly.entity_id
_entity_poly.type
_entity_poly.pdbx_seq_one_letter_code
_entity_poly.pdbx_strand_id
1 'polypeptide(L)'
;MGTIQYHEKQGLYKRGPDGKFDVEEVREKIKKYSHPGYNPDSFRELRSENESGLVTDGGVVDFHTSRAMREMYEAKMAALKYGELEGSLLDRKIVEKIFSDVLRGLRDGFPALARNIGLEVAVIDDPKKCEQTILNKINALLIRVADEFRKQI
;
A
#
# COMPACT_ATOMS: atom_id res chain seq x y z
N MET A 1 -14.39 -14.58 -30.13
CA MET A 1 -15.59 -13.73 -29.99
C MET A 1 -15.14 -12.28 -30.12
N GLY A 2 -15.72 -11.50 -31.04
CA GLY A 2 -15.32 -10.10 -31.20
C GLY A 2 -15.69 -9.28 -29.96
N THR A 3 -14.80 -8.39 -29.52
CA THR A 3 -14.98 -7.51 -28.34
C THR A 3 -16.31 -6.77 -28.34
N ILE A 4 -16.84 -6.41 -29.51
CA ILE A 4 -18.13 -5.71 -29.67
C ILE A 4 -19.32 -6.59 -29.24
N GLN A 5 -19.31 -7.89 -29.56
CA GLN A 5 -20.39 -8.82 -29.16
C GLN A 5 -20.41 -9.09 -27.65
N TYR A 6 -19.25 -9.01 -27.00
CA TYR A 6 -19.13 -9.13 -25.55
C TYR A 6 -19.80 -7.94 -24.86
N HIS A 7 -19.50 -6.71 -25.28
CA HIS A 7 -20.07 -5.50 -24.68
C HIS A 7 -21.56 -5.30 -24.98
N GLU A 8 -22.06 -5.84 -26.11
CA GLU A 8 -23.51 -5.88 -26.42
C GLU A 8 -24.27 -6.79 -25.44
N LYS A 9 -23.74 -7.98 -25.14
CA LYS A 9 -24.34 -8.90 -24.14
C LYS A 9 -24.31 -8.33 -22.71
N GLN A 10 -23.32 -7.51 -22.39
CA GLN A 10 -23.20 -6.84 -21.10
C GLN A 10 -24.09 -5.58 -21.00
N GLY A 11 -24.82 -5.22 -22.06
CA GLY A 11 -25.74 -4.07 -22.07
C GLY A 11 -25.06 -2.70 -22.07
N LEU A 12 -23.74 -2.62 -22.31
CA LEU A 12 -23.00 -1.35 -22.32
C LEU A 12 -23.34 -0.46 -23.52
N TYR A 13 -23.73 -1.06 -24.64
CA TYR A 13 -24.14 -0.37 -25.85
C TYR A 13 -25.53 -0.84 -26.27
N LYS A 14 -26.44 0.09 -26.55
CA LYS A 14 -27.76 -0.21 -27.13
C LYS A 14 -27.73 0.10 -28.61
N ARG A 15 -28.33 -0.77 -29.43
CA ARG A 15 -28.56 -0.44 -30.83
C ARG A 15 -29.73 0.53 -30.93
N GLY A 16 -29.61 1.50 -31.83
CA GLY A 16 -30.74 2.32 -32.22
C GLY A 16 -31.80 1.50 -32.97
N PRO A 17 -32.97 2.09 -33.26
CA PRO A 17 -34.04 1.45 -34.03
C PRO A 17 -33.58 0.90 -35.39
N ASP A 18 -32.52 1.49 -35.96
CA ASP A 18 -31.94 1.15 -37.26
C ASP A 18 -30.89 0.01 -37.20
N GLY A 19 -30.73 -0.64 -36.04
CA GLY A 19 -29.79 -1.75 -35.87
C GLY A 19 -28.31 -1.37 -35.89
N LYS A 20 -28.00 -0.07 -35.97
CA LYS A 20 -26.65 0.51 -35.89
C LYS A 20 -26.38 1.11 -34.51
N PHE A 21 -25.11 1.18 -34.13
CA PHE A 21 -24.68 1.85 -32.90
C PHE A 21 -24.56 3.36 -33.12
N ASP A 22 -24.96 4.15 -32.13
CA ASP A 22 -24.63 5.57 -32.12
C ASP A 22 -23.13 5.74 -31.85
N VAL A 23 -22.41 6.26 -32.85
CA VAL A 23 -20.95 6.32 -32.86
C VAL A 23 -20.42 7.29 -31.80
N GLU A 24 -21.19 8.31 -31.45
CA GLU A 24 -20.77 9.31 -30.47
C GLU A 24 -20.87 8.76 -29.04
N GLU A 25 -22.01 8.13 -28.70
CA GLU A 25 -22.20 7.49 -27.40
C GLU A 25 -21.17 6.38 -27.13
N VAL A 26 -20.84 5.59 -28.17
CA VAL A 26 -19.83 4.53 -28.07
C VAL A 26 -18.44 5.13 -27.84
N ARG A 27 -18.09 6.22 -28.53
CA ARG A 27 -16.79 6.90 -28.36
C ARG A 27 -16.62 7.47 -26.96
N GLU A 28 -17.65 8.09 -26.40
CA GLU A 28 -17.58 8.62 -25.04
C GLU A 28 -17.36 7.52 -24.00
N LYS A 29 -18.08 6.40 -24.14
CA LYS A 29 -17.89 5.24 -23.25
C LYS A 29 -16.50 4.62 -23.40
N ILE A 30 -15.99 4.46 -24.62
CA ILE A 30 -14.61 3.97 -24.83
C ILE A 30 -13.61 4.92 -24.18
N LYS A 31 -13.76 6.24 -24.35
CA LYS A 31 -12.87 7.22 -23.72
C LYS A 31 -12.94 7.17 -22.18
N LYS A 32 -14.12 6.92 -21.61
CA LYS A 32 -14.34 6.80 -20.16
C LYS A 32 -13.79 5.49 -19.56
N TYR A 33 -13.66 4.42 -20.33
CA TYR A 33 -13.23 3.11 -19.83
C TYR A 33 -11.87 2.64 -20.39
N SER A 34 -11.30 3.32 -21.38
CA SER A 34 -10.00 2.98 -21.97
C SER A 34 -8.85 3.59 -21.17
N HIS A 35 -8.58 3.03 -20.00
CA HIS A 35 -7.39 3.31 -19.19
C HIS A 35 -6.48 2.06 -19.25
N PRO A 36 -5.14 2.22 -19.27
CA PRO A 36 -4.23 1.08 -19.24
C PRO A 36 -4.44 0.32 -17.92
N GLY A 37 -5.02 -0.88 -18.00
CA GLY A 37 -5.40 -1.68 -16.81
C GLY A 37 -6.91 -1.96 -16.67
N TYR A 38 -7.76 -1.50 -17.59
CA TYR A 38 -9.19 -1.84 -17.56
C TYR A 38 -9.43 -3.32 -17.89
N ASN A 39 -9.80 -4.10 -16.87
CA ASN A 39 -10.28 -5.47 -17.02
C ASN A 39 -11.81 -5.48 -16.83
N PRO A 40 -12.63 -5.85 -17.82
CA PRO A 40 -14.08 -5.86 -17.66
C PRO A 40 -14.57 -6.87 -16.60
N ASP A 41 -13.78 -7.90 -16.30
CA ASP A 41 -14.13 -8.91 -15.30
C ASP A 41 -13.87 -8.42 -13.86
N SER A 42 -12.98 -7.44 -13.66
CA SER A 42 -12.73 -6.88 -12.32
C SER A 42 -13.93 -6.09 -11.80
N PHE A 43 -14.80 -5.58 -12.68
CA PHE A 43 -16.03 -4.89 -12.28
C PHE A 43 -17.07 -5.85 -11.67
N ARG A 44 -17.02 -7.14 -12.02
CA ARG A 44 -17.91 -8.16 -11.46
C ARG A 44 -17.40 -8.64 -10.10
N GLU A 45 -16.09 -8.77 -9.94
CA GLU A 45 -15.45 -9.10 -8.65
C GLU A 45 -15.62 -7.96 -7.63
N LEU A 46 -15.45 -6.70 -8.05
CA LEU A 46 -15.73 -5.52 -7.23
C LEU A 46 -17.21 -5.41 -6.80
N ARG A 47 -18.16 -5.92 -7.59
CA ARG A 47 -19.59 -5.91 -7.23
C ARG A 47 -19.98 -7.06 -6.31
N SER A 48 -19.30 -8.21 -6.43
CA SER A 48 -19.55 -9.39 -5.59
C SER A 48 -18.89 -9.29 -4.21
N GLU A 49 -17.83 -8.49 -4.06
CA GLU A 49 -17.19 -8.23 -2.77
C GLU A 49 -17.73 -6.98 -2.05
N ASN A 50 -18.41 -6.07 -2.76
CA ASN A 50 -18.99 -4.84 -2.18
C ASN A 50 -20.52 -4.87 -1.98
N GLU A 51 -21.16 -6.05 -1.93
CA GLU A 51 -22.55 -6.14 -1.48
C GLU A 51 -22.73 -5.92 0.03
N SER A 52 -21.64 -5.63 0.75
CA SER A 52 -21.67 -5.00 2.08
C SER A 52 -21.12 -3.57 2.06
N GLY A 53 -21.88 -2.64 1.46
CA GLY A 53 -21.84 -1.22 1.86
C GLY A 53 -21.24 -0.21 0.89
N LEU A 54 -22.14 0.45 0.14
CA LEU A 54 -22.19 1.88 -0.17
C LEU A 54 -21.06 2.54 -0.99
N VAL A 55 -21.37 2.76 -2.26
CA VAL A 55 -21.04 4.02 -2.95
C VAL A 55 -22.32 4.57 -3.57
N THR A 56 -22.91 5.61 -2.97
CA THR A 56 -23.93 6.42 -3.65
C THR A 56 -23.18 7.46 -4.49
N ASP A 57 -23.05 7.14 -5.78
CA ASP A 57 -22.79 8.09 -6.85
C ASP A 57 -23.83 9.22 -6.77
N GLY A 58 -23.36 10.47 -6.63
CA GLY A 58 -24.10 11.72 -6.73
C GLY A 58 -25.59 11.73 -6.36
N GLY A 59 -25.93 11.86 -5.07
CA GLY A 59 -27.30 12.18 -4.64
C GLY A 59 -27.47 12.14 -3.13
N VAL A 60 -27.84 13.28 -2.54
CA VAL A 60 -28.24 13.54 -1.13
C VAL A 60 -28.12 12.32 -0.20
N VAL A 61 -27.04 12.28 0.57
CA VAL A 61 -26.84 11.30 1.66
C VAL A 61 -27.89 11.57 2.73
N ASP A 62 -28.82 10.63 2.92
CA ASP A 62 -29.89 10.74 3.91
C ASP A 62 -29.31 10.90 5.33
N PHE A 63 -29.92 11.73 6.17
CA PHE A 63 -29.40 12.07 7.51
C PHE A 63 -29.16 10.82 8.36
N HIS A 64 -30.03 9.82 8.22
CA HIS A 64 -29.89 8.52 8.90
C HIS A 64 -28.63 7.77 8.46
N THR A 65 -28.28 7.82 7.17
CA THR A 65 -27.06 7.19 6.66
C THR A 65 -25.80 7.91 7.14
N SER A 66 -25.81 9.25 7.16
CA SER A 66 -24.71 10.05 7.73
C SER A 66 -24.52 9.79 9.22
N ARG A 67 -25.62 9.68 9.98
CA ARG A 67 -25.60 9.38 11.41
C ARG A 67 -25.08 7.97 11.69
N ALA A 68 -25.57 6.97 10.95
CA ALA A 68 -25.10 5.60 11.09
C ALA A 68 -23.61 5.46 10.75
N MET A 69 -23.12 6.15 9.71
CA MET A 69 -21.69 6.20 9.40
C MET A 69 -20.89 6.80 10.55
N ARG A 70 -21.36 7.92 11.12
CA ARG A 70 -20.68 8.56 12.25
C ARG A 70 -20.61 7.65 13.46
N GLU A 71 -21.73 7.02 13.85
CA GLU A 71 -21.78 6.10 14.98
C GLU A 71 -20.87 4.86 14.75
N MET A 72 -20.83 4.35 13.51
CA MET A 72 -19.92 3.27 13.12
C MET A 72 -18.44 3.68 13.21
N TYR A 73 -18.07 4.87 12.75
CA TYR A 73 -16.69 5.36 12.86
C TYR A 73 -16.31 5.64 14.31
N GLU A 74 -17.19 6.24 15.10
CA GLU A 74 -16.98 6.46 16.53
C GLU A 74 -16.79 5.12 17.28
N ALA A 75 -17.58 4.10 16.96
CA ALA A 75 -17.41 2.75 17.51
C ALA A 75 -16.07 2.11 17.11
N LYS A 76 -15.65 2.24 15.84
CA LYS A 76 -14.34 1.75 15.38
C LYS A 76 -13.18 2.46 16.08
N MET A 77 -13.27 3.78 16.24
CA MET A 77 -12.26 4.56 16.97
C MET A 77 -12.22 4.19 18.45
N ALA A 78 -13.37 3.96 19.08
CA ALA A 78 -13.44 3.50 20.46
C ALA A 78 -12.82 2.11 20.63
N ALA A 79 -13.08 1.19 19.70
CA ALA A 79 -12.48 -0.15 19.70
C ALA A 79 -10.95 -0.10 19.55
N LEU A 80 -10.44 0.75 18.64
CA LEU A 80 -8.99 0.93 18.49
C LEU A 80 -8.35 1.52 19.76
N LYS A 81 -8.94 2.58 20.33
CA LYS A 81 -8.46 3.18 21.59
C LYS A 81 -8.49 2.19 22.76
N TYR A 82 -9.50 1.32 22.82
CA TYR A 82 -9.55 0.26 23.81
C TYR A 82 -8.39 -0.73 23.63
N GLY A 83 -8.13 -1.18 22.40
CA GLY A 83 -6.98 -2.02 22.07
C GLY A 83 -5.62 -1.36 22.34
N GLU A 84 -5.51 -0.04 22.13
CA GLU A 84 -4.32 0.75 22.50
C GLU A 84 -4.05 0.68 24.01
N LEU A 85 -5.09 0.86 24.83
CA LEU A 85 -4.99 0.83 26.29
C LEU A 85 -4.73 -0.58 26.84
N GLU A 86 -5.26 -1.61 26.18
CA GLU A 86 -5.05 -3.01 26.55
C GLU A 86 -3.67 -3.54 26.12
N GLY A 87 -2.97 -2.82 25.24
CA GLY A 87 -1.68 -3.26 24.69
C GLY A 87 -1.79 -4.49 23.78
N SER A 88 -3.00 -4.81 23.31
CA SER A 88 -3.32 -5.97 22.48
C SER A 88 -3.13 -5.72 20.97
N LEU A 89 -2.82 -4.48 20.57
CA LEU A 89 -2.61 -4.11 19.16
C LEU A 89 -1.37 -4.74 18.52
N LEU A 90 -0.38 -5.13 19.31
CA LEU A 90 0.86 -5.72 18.83
C LEU A 90 1.11 -7.04 19.55
N ASP A 91 1.24 -8.12 18.79
CA ASP A 91 1.70 -9.39 19.36
C ASP A 91 3.18 -9.24 19.75
N ARG A 92 3.42 -9.28 21.06
CA ARG A 92 4.75 -9.24 21.66
C ARG A 92 5.73 -10.21 20.99
N LYS A 93 5.29 -11.42 20.62
CA LYS A 93 6.16 -12.42 19.99
C LYS A 93 6.63 -11.98 18.60
N ILE A 94 5.76 -11.29 17.86
CA ILE A 94 6.10 -10.76 16.54
C ILE A 94 7.14 -9.65 16.69
N VAL A 95 6.94 -8.73 17.63
CA VAL A 95 7.89 -7.64 17.91
C VAL A 95 9.25 -8.19 18.37
N GLU A 96 9.26 -9.14 19.31
CA GLU A 96 10.51 -9.77 19.79
C GLU A 96 11.26 -10.49 18.66
N LYS A 97 10.54 -11.12 17.74
CA LYS A 97 11.13 -11.77 16.56
C LYS A 97 11.74 -10.74 15.60
N ILE A 98 10.99 -9.72 15.22
CA ILE A 98 11.47 -8.62 14.36
C ILE A 98 12.72 -7.98 14.97
N PHE A 99 12.67 -7.66 16.26
CA PHE A 99 13.80 -7.08 16.98
C PHE A 99 15.03 -8.00 16.99
N SER A 100 14.83 -9.30 17.24
CA SER A 100 15.91 -10.29 17.20
C SER A 100 16.55 -10.42 15.82
N ASP A 101 15.75 -10.38 14.76
CA ASP A 101 16.25 -10.48 13.38
C ASP A 101 17.05 -9.24 12.98
N VAL A 102 16.60 -8.05 13.39
CA VAL A 102 17.34 -6.79 13.20
C VAL A 102 18.66 -6.77 13.98
N LEU A 103 18.66 -7.25 15.23
CA LEU A 103 19.89 -7.39 16.01
C LEU A 103 20.89 -8.37 15.38
N ARG A 104 20.41 -9.47 14.78
CA ARG A 104 21.27 -10.40 14.03
C ARG A 104 21.89 -9.70 12.83
N GLY A 105 21.11 -8.95 12.06
CA GLY A 105 21.62 -8.16 10.93
C GLY A 105 22.71 -7.17 11.35
N LEU A 106 22.50 -6.47 12.48
CA LEU A 106 23.50 -5.58 13.06
C LEU A 106 24.77 -6.33 13.47
N ARG A 107 24.62 -7.42 14.24
CA ARG A 107 25.73 -8.25 14.73
C ARG A 107 26.57 -8.79 13.59
N ASP A 108 25.93 -9.28 12.53
CA ASP A 108 26.61 -9.88 11.39
C ASP A 108 27.20 -8.79 10.46
N GLY A 109 26.65 -7.57 10.49
CA GLY A 109 27.15 -6.41 9.75
C GLY A 109 28.45 -5.81 10.30
N PHE A 110 28.67 -5.83 11.62
CA PHE A 110 29.88 -5.25 12.23
C PHE A 110 31.20 -5.90 11.77
N PRO A 111 31.34 -7.24 11.72
CA PRO A 111 32.55 -7.88 11.19
C PRO A 111 32.83 -7.52 9.73
N ALA A 112 31.78 -7.43 8.90
CA ALA A 112 31.90 -7.03 7.50
C ALA A 112 32.34 -5.56 7.39
N LEU A 113 31.79 -4.69 8.25
CA LEU A 113 32.18 -3.29 8.34
C LEU A 113 33.65 -3.13 8.71
N ALA A 114 34.11 -3.85 9.75
CA ALA A 114 35.50 -3.79 10.23
C ALA A 114 36.51 -4.17 9.13
N ARG A 115 36.22 -5.20 8.34
CA ARG A 115 37.07 -5.62 7.21
C ARG A 115 37.19 -4.54 6.12
N ASN A 116 36.09 -3.86 5.80
CA ASN A 116 36.07 -2.83 4.76
C ASN A 116 36.73 -1.53 5.23
N ILE A 117 36.47 -1.12 6.48
CA ILE A 117 37.05 0.09 7.08
C ILE A 117 38.58 -0.02 7.13
N GLY A 118 39.13 -1.20 7.46
CA GLY A 118 40.58 -1.38 7.56
C GLY A 118 41.33 -0.98 6.28
N LEU A 119 40.76 -1.24 5.11
CA LEU A 119 41.37 -0.87 3.82
C LEU A 119 41.27 0.64 3.54
N GLU A 120 40.13 1.26 3.82
CA GLU A 120 39.94 2.70 3.60
C GLU A 120 40.77 3.54 4.58
N VAL A 121 40.84 3.12 5.85
CA VAL A 121 41.56 3.85 6.90
C VAL A 121 43.07 3.69 6.78
N ALA A 122 43.56 2.56 6.24
CA ALA A 122 45.00 2.32 6.07
C ALA A 122 45.70 3.34 5.14
N VAL A 123 44.95 4.03 4.28
CA VAL A 123 45.48 5.03 3.33
C VAL A 123 45.37 6.46 3.88
N ILE A 124 44.74 6.66 5.04
CA ILE A 124 44.51 7.97 5.63
C ILE A 124 45.60 8.27 6.67
N ASP A 125 46.39 9.32 6.41
CA ASP A 125 47.48 9.74 7.32
C ASP A 125 47.00 10.68 8.44
N ASP A 126 45.82 11.30 8.30
CA ASP A 126 45.27 12.22 9.29
C ASP A 126 44.34 11.49 10.28
N PRO A 127 44.68 11.42 11.57
CA PRO A 127 43.90 10.69 12.57
C PRO A 127 42.46 11.20 12.70
N LYS A 128 42.21 12.51 12.49
CA LYS A 128 40.84 13.06 12.56
C LYS A 128 39.98 12.57 11.40
N LYS A 129 40.57 12.44 10.21
CA LYS A 129 39.87 11.89 9.04
C LYS A 129 39.63 10.39 9.18
N CYS A 130 40.54 9.65 9.83
CA CYS A 130 40.33 8.25 10.18
C CYS A 130 39.09 8.10 11.07
N GLU A 131 39.02 8.86 12.16
CA GLU A 131 37.90 8.81 13.10
C GLU A 131 36.56 9.17 12.43
N GLN A 132 36.52 10.25 11.64
CA GLN A 132 35.34 10.62 10.87
C GLN A 132 34.90 9.52 9.90
N THR A 133 35.84 8.89 9.21
CA THR A 133 35.54 7.82 8.25
C THR A 133 34.92 6.61 8.97
N ILE A 134 35.49 6.22 10.11
CA ILE A 134 34.97 5.13 10.94
C ILE A 134 33.54 5.45 11.42
N LEU A 135 33.33 6.64 11.98
CA LEU A 135 32.02 7.08 12.47
C LEU A 135 30.97 7.13 11.36
N ASN A 136 31.32 7.67 10.19
CA ASN A 136 30.42 7.74 9.04
C ASN A 136 29.97 6.35 8.60
N LYS A 137 30.87 5.37 8.61
CA LYS A 137 30.57 3.98 8.24
C LYS A 137 29.70 3.27 9.28
N ILE A 138 29.96 3.50 10.56
CA ILE A 138 29.11 2.98 11.65
C ILE A 138 27.70 3.57 11.53
N ASN A 139 27.59 4.89 11.34
CA ASN A 139 26.30 5.56 11.16
C ASN A 139 25.55 5.04 9.93
N ALA A 140 26.24 4.80 8.81
CA ALA A 140 25.63 4.22 7.61
C ALA A 140 25.07 2.81 7.87
N LEU A 141 25.80 1.97 8.64
CA LEU A 141 25.31 0.65 9.04
C LEU A 141 24.06 0.77 9.93
N LEU A 142 24.08 1.66 10.92
CA LEU A 142 22.93 1.88 11.81
C LEU A 142 21.69 2.38 11.06
N ILE A 143 21.87 3.32 10.12
CA ILE A 143 20.78 3.83 9.29
C ILE A 143 20.19 2.70 8.44
N ARG A 144 21.04 1.90 7.79
CA ARG A 144 20.59 0.74 6.99
C ARG A 144 19.76 -0.23 7.82
N VAL A 145 20.22 -0.58 9.02
CA VAL A 145 19.52 -1.51 9.91
C VAL A 145 18.20 -0.89 10.40
N ALA A 146 18.18 0.41 10.70
CA ALA A 146 16.95 1.13 11.05
C ALA A 146 15.94 1.17 9.89
N ASP A 147 16.40 1.28 8.64
CA ASP A 147 15.55 1.21 7.45
C ASP A 147 15.00 -0.20 7.23
N GLU A 148 15.79 -1.23 7.49
CA GLU A 148 15.32 -2.62 7.45
C GLU A 148 14.26 -2.88 8.54
N PHE A 149 14.45 -2.35 9.75
CA PHE A 149 13.44 -2.42 10.82
C PHE A 149 12.14 -1.71 10.44
N ARG A 150 12.22 -0.49 9.88
CA ARG A 150 11.05 0.27 9.42
C ARG A 150 10.24 -0.42 8.33
N LYS A 151 10.83 -1.35 7.57
CA LYS A 151 10.12 -2.12 6.54
C LYS A 151 9.36 -3.33 7.10
N GLN A 152 9.67 -3.74 8.33
CA GLN A 152 9.11 -4.95 8.96
C GLN A 152 7.94 -4.65 9.92
N ILE A 153 7.73 -3.38 10.27
CA ILE A 153 6.61 -2.87 11.07
C ILE A 153 5.63 -2.16 10.14
#